data_AF-A0A357A5K0-F1
#
_entry.id   AF-A0A357A5K0-F1
#
_cell.length_a   1.000
_cell.length_b   1.000
_cell.length_c   1.000
_cell.angle_alpha   90.00
_cell.angle_beta   90.00
_cell.angle_gamma   90.00
#
_symmetry.space_group_name_H-M   'P 1'
#
loop_
_entity.id
_entity.type
_entity.pdbx_description
1 polymer ?
#
loop_
_entity_poly.entity_id
_entity_poly.type
_entity_poly.pdbx_seq_one_letter_code
_entity_poly.pdbx_strand_id
1 'polypeptide(L)'
;MLRVISRLGVGVILPAIAAFGLIGCEEEDSFLPPAPPPDISQPEVPTTPEVATPTPTPSPSPTPVAKPTTQLAAPENPDPQVNAQVQETLDTMANKGYPKANQGVWMQSGDTLLANYQGTTLLPAASLTKIATTLAVLDTFGPKHQFVTQIGYTGTLENGVINGDLVIIGDRDPFFVWEDAIALGNALIDMGIKQVTGDLVIVGSFYMNYEENPKTSGALLRQGLNVQLWPDRAYL
;
A
#
# COMPACT_ATOMS: atom_id res chain seq x y z
N MET A 1 17.03 1.66 11.90
CA MET A 1 15.69 1.04 11.79
C MET A 1 15.01 1.67 10.60
N LEU A 2 14.72 0.88 9.57
CA LEU A 2 14.08 1.35 8.34
C LEU A 2 12.56 1.13 8.46
N ARG A 3 11.75 2.07 8.00
CA ARG A 3 10.29 1.96 7.99
C ARG A 3 9.80 1.90 6.54
N VAL A 4 9.12 0.82 6.18
CA VAL A 4 8.37 0.73 4.92
C VAL A 4 6.95 1.16 5.23
N ILE A 5 6.50 2.21 4.55
CA ILE A 5 5.16 2.78 4.68
C ILE A 5 4.41 2.46 3.41
N SER A 6 3.43 1.55 3.49
CA SER A 6 2.54 1.30 2.36
C SER A 6 1.64 2.51 2.15
N ARG A 7 1.84 3.19 1.02
CA ARG A 7 1.01 4.33 0.62
C ARG A 7 -0.10 3.81 -0.29
N LEU A 8 -1.34 3.87 0.18
CA LEU A 8 -2.50 3.84 -0.71
C LEU A 8 -2.49 5.11 -1.57
N GLY A 9 -1.96 5.01 -2.79
CA GLY A 9 -1.99 6.09 -3.76
C GLY A 9 -1.01 5.87 -4.89
N VAL A 10 -1.54 5.65 -6.09
CA VAL A 10 -0.80 5.66 -7.36
C VAL A 10 0.16 6.86 -7.37
N GLY A 11 1.46 6.56 -7.27
CA GLY A 11 2.54 7.53 -7.18
C GLY A 11 3.72 7.02 -7.97
N VAL A 12 3.60 7.17 -9.28
CA VAL A 12 4.61 6.92 -10.30
C VAL A 12 5.96 7.52 -9.88
N ILE A 13 7.02 6.70 -9.82
CA ILE A 13 8.39 7.16 -10.00
C ILE A 13 8.81 6.71 -11.40
N LEU A 14 8.78 7.64 -12.34
CA LEU A 14 9.37 7.48 -13.68
C LEU A 14 10.91 7.42 -13.53
N PRO A 15 11.61 6.45 -14.14
CA PRO A 15 12.90 6.71 -14.72
C PRO A 15 12.73 7.03 -16.21
N ALA A 16 13.39 8.12 -16.62
CA ALA A 16 13.49 8.53 -18.00
C ALA A 16 14.14 7.42 -18.85
N ILE A 17 13.45 7.04 -19.93
CA ILE A 17 13.98 6.18 -20.98
C ILE A 17 14.99 6.99 -21.80
N ALA A 18 16.27 6.66 -21.70
CA ALA A 18 17.27 7.06 -22.68
C ALA A 18 17.42 5.93 -23.71
N ALA A 19 17.17 6.28 -24.96
CA ALA A 19 17.10 5.39 -26.11
C ALA A 19 18.44 4.70 -26.41
N PHE A 20 18.36 3.40 -26.70
CA PHE A 20 19.41 2.65 -27.38
C PHE A 20 19.47 3.10 -28.86
N GLY A 21 20.58 3.70 -29.24
CA GLY A 21 21.01 3.84 -30.63
C GLY A 21 22.46 3.38 -30.72
N LEU A 22 22.70 2.21 -31.30
CA LEU A 22 24.02 1.73 -31.68
C LEU A 22 24.06 1.60 -33.20
N ILE A 23 24.74 2.55 -33.84
CA ILE A 23 25.45 2.37 -35.11
C ILE A 23 26.93 2.26 -34.71
N GLY A 24 27.60 1.23 -35.22
CA GLY A 24 28.99 0.94 -34.91
C GLY A 24 29.99 1.88 -35.59
N CYS A 25 31.25 1.82 -35.13
CA CYS A 25 32.47 1.65 -35.93
C CYS A 25 33.68 1.53 -34.99
N GLU A 26 34.69 0.80 -35.47
CA GLU A 26 36.06 0.63 -34.97
C GLU A 26 36.72 1.89 -34.37
N GLU A 27 37.65 1.75 -33.40
CA GLU A 27 39.09 1.50 -33.62
C GLU A 27 39.89 1.63 -32.30
N GLU A 28 41.10 1.09 -32.29
CA GLU A 28 42.02 0.90 -31.16
C GLU A 28 42.58 2.20 -30.54
N ASP A 29 43.04 2.13 -29.28
CA ASP A 29 44.48 2.17 -28.92
C ASP A 29 44.77 2.85 -27.56
N SER A 30 45.80 2.34 -26.90
CA SER A 30 46.57 2.89 -25.77
C SER A 30 46.00 2.87 -24.34
N PHE A 31 46.52 1.92 -23.57
CA PHE A 31 46.58 1.92 -22.11
C PHE A 31 47.37 3.12 -21.57
N LEU A 32 46.78 3.90 -20.65
CA LEU A 32 47.51 4.71 -19.67
C LEU A 32 46.97 4.41 -18.26
N PRO A 33 47.84 4.22 -17.24
CA PRO A 33 47.40 3.99 -15.87
C PRO A 33 46.81 5.27 -15.25
N PRO A 34 45.89 5.16 -14.27
CA PRO A 34 45.23 6.30 -13.66
C PRO A 34 46.22 7.17 -12.86
N ALA A 35 46.07 8.50 -13.02
CA ALA A 35 46.84 9.50 -12.29
C ALA A 35 46.57 9.46 -10.77
N PRO A 36 47.56 9.80 -9.93
CA PRO A 36 47.35 9.91 -8.49
C PRO A 36 46.43 11.10 -8.15
N PRO A 37 45.68 11.03 -7.03
CA PRO A 37 44.75 12.08 -6.64
C PRO A 37 45.49 13.38 -6.30
N PRO A 38 44.88 14.56 -6.57
CA PRO A 38 45.48 15.84 -6.22
C PRO A 38 45.51 16.03 -4.69
N ASP A 39 46.64 16.56 -4.22
CA ASP A 39 46.82 17.11 -2.87
C ASP A 39 45.98 18.40 -2.75
N ILE A 40 44.99 18.37 -1.86
CA ILE A 40 44.19 19.55 -1.52
C ILE A 40 44.38 19.79 -0.03
N SER A 41 45.39 20.61 0.27
CA SER A 41 45.49 21.35 1.51
C SER A 41 44.16 22.07 1.80
N GLN A 42 43.71 21.99 3.05
CA GLN A 42 42.44 22.52 3.56
C GLN A 42 42.12 23.94 3.08
N PRO A 43 40.89 24.23 2.64
CA PRO A 43 40.31 25.57 2.76
C PRO A 43 39.70 25.77 4.16
N GLU A 44 39.89 26.96 4.71
CA GLU A 44 39.30 27.42 5.97
C GLU A 44 37.78 27.19 6.04
N VAL A 45 37.31 26.73 7.20
CA VAL A 45 35.89 26.55 7.53
C VAL A 45 35.20 27.91 7.59
N PRO A 46 34.23 28.22 6.70
CA PRO A 46 33.33 29.34 6.92
C PRO A 46 32.32 28.94 7.99
N THR A 47 32.18 29.77 9.02
CA THR A 47 31.11 29.63 10.02
C THR A 47 29.77 29.94 9.36
N THR A 48 28.99 28.89 9.08
CA THR A 48 27.61 29.00 8.62
C THR A 48 26.74 29.58 9.75
N PRO A 49 25.87 30.58 9.49
CA PRO A 49 24.89 31.04 10.47
C PRO A 49 23.90 29.92 10.79
N GLU A 50 23.57 29.80 12.08
CA GLU A 50 22.57 28.88 12.62
C GLU A 50 21.22 29.07 11.90
N VAL A 51 20.89 28.12 11.03
CA VAL A 51 19.56 28.03 10.41
C VAL A 51 18.60 27.53 11.47
N ALA A 52 17.76 28.44 11.98
CA ALA A 52 16.67 28.11 12.87
C ALA A 52 15.77 27.05 12.21
N THR A 53 15.61 25.90 12.87
CA THR A 53 14.68 24.84 12.50
C THR A 53 13.26 25.42 12.52
N PRO A 54 12.48 25.41 11.42
CA PRO A 54 11.08 25.78 11.51
C PRO A 54 10.37 24.74 12.36
N THR A 55 9.86 25.16 13.51
CA THR A 55 8.94 24.37 14.35
C THR A 55 7.76 23.93 13.48
N PRO A 56 7.36 22.64 13.47
CA PRO A 56 6.19 22.22 12.72
C PRO A 56 4.97 22.97 13.27
N THR A 57 4.38 23.82 12.44
CA THR A 57 3.12 24.47 12.75
C THR A 57 2.07 23.37 12.89
N PRO A 58 1.31 23.29 14.00
CA PRO A 58 0.24 22.31 14.13
C PRO A 58 -0.77 22.55 13.00
N SER A 59 -0.91 21.56 12.12
CA SER A 59 -1.97 21.53 11.12
C SER A 59 -3.31 21.59 11.87
N PRO A 60 -4.25 22.49 11.52
CA PRO A 60 -5.52 22.56 12.21
C PRO A 60 -6.20 21.19 12.14
N SER A 61 -6.52 20.63 13.30
CA SER A 61 -7.39 19.47 13.40
C SER A 61 -8.65 19.75 12.56
N PRO A 62 -9.10 18.81 11.71
CA PRO A 62 -10.34 19.01 10.98
C PRO A 62 -11.45 19.29 11.99
N THR A 63 -12.15 20.41 11.81
CA THR A 63 -13.37 20.71 12.56
C THR A 63 -14.28 19.48 12.51
N PRO A 64 -14.85 19.02 13.64
CA PRO A 64 -15.79 17.91 13.62
C PRO A 64 -16.95 18.30 12.71
N VAL A 65 -17.01 17.71 11.52
CA VAL A 65 -18.21 17.77 10.68
C VAL A 65 -19.29 17.09 11.51
N ALA A 66 -20.38 17.79 11.81
CA ALA A 66 -21.52 17.19 12.49
C ALA A 66 -21.92 15.92 11.73
N LYS A 67 -21.92 14.77 12.43
CA LYS A 67 -22.34 13.50 11.81
C LYS A 67 -23.78 13.72 11.29
N PRO A 68 -24.05 13.50 10.00
CA PRO A 68 -25.42 13.51 9.50
C PRO A 68 -26.22 12.53 10.34
N THR A 69 -27.21 13.02 11.07
CA THR A 69 -28.15 12.16 11.79
C THR A 69 -29.21 11.76 10.77
N THR A 70 -28.82 10.94 9.79
CA THR A 70 -29.77 10.41 8.81
C THR A 70 -30.50 9.26 9.48
N GLN A 71 -31.75 9.47 9.85
CA GLN A 71 -32.61 8.41 10.38
C GLN A 71 -33.08 7.53 9.22
N LEU A 72 -33.13 6.21 9.43
CA LEU A 72 -33.77 5.31 8.47
C LEU A 72 -35.29 5.58 8.50
N ALA A 73 -35.88 5.78 7.33
CA ALA A 73 -37.34 5.93 7.21
C ALA A 73 -38.07 4.65 7.68
N ALA A 74 -39.31 4.78 8.14
CA ALA A 74 -40.14 3.63 8.49
C ALA A 74 -40.55 2.85 7.21
N PRO A 75 -40.52 1.50 7.21
CA PRO A 75 -40.66 0.70 5.99
C PRO A 75 -42.07 0.72 5.36
N GLU A 76 -43.08 1.24 6.06
CA GLU A 76 -44.51 1.00 5.75
C GLU A 76 -45.13 1.97 4.73
N ASN A 77 -44.47 3.08 4.40
CA ASN A 77 -45.08 4.14 3.58
C ASN A 77 -44.13 4.71 2.50
N PRO A 78 -43.76 3.92 1.47
CA PRO A 78 -42.99 4.43 0.35
C PRO A 78 -43.84 5.35 -0.54
N ASP A 79 -43.19 6.26 -1.26
CA ASP A 79 -43.83 7.04 -2.33
C ASP A 79 -44.56 6.10 -3.32
N PRO A 80 -45.89 6.23 -3.51
CA PRO A 80 -46.65 5.28 -4.32
C PRO A 80 -46.22 5.24 -5.80
N GLN A 81 -45.80 6.38 -6.36
CA GLN A 81 -45.42 6.46 -7.77
C GLN A 81 -44.06 5.82 -7.99
N VAL A 82 -43.07 6.14 -7.15
CA VAL A 82 -41.73 5.56 -7.25
C VAL A 82 -41.76 4.07 -6.93
N ASN A 83 -42.51 3.66 -5.91
CA ASN A 83 -42.61 2.25 -5.55
C ASN A 83 -43.27 1.41 -6.65
N ALA A 84 -44.28 1.95 -7.36
CA ALA A 84 -44.89 1.27 -8.51
C ALA A 84 -43.88 1.02 -9.65
N GLN A 85 -43.01 2.00 -9.96
CA GLN A 85 -41.96 1.84 -10.97
C GLN A 85 -40.94 0.76 -10.60
N VAL A 86 -40.59 0.67 -9.31
CA VAL A 86 -39.72 -0.40 -8.80
C VAL A 86 -40.38 -1.77 -8.97
N GLN A 87 -41.67 -1.90 -8.66
CA GLN A 87 -42.40 -3.15 -8.84
C GLN A 87 -42.42 -3.60 -10.31
N GLU A 88 -42.69 -2.68 -11.23
CA GLU A 88 -42.66 -2.93 -12.69
C GLU A 88 -41.26 -3.38 -13.16
N THR A 89 -40.22 -2.73 -12.66
CA THR A 89 -38.83 -3.11 -12.95
C THR A 89 -38.54 -4.53 -12.43
N LEU A 90 -38.97 -4.86 -11.22
CA LEU A 90 -38.81 -6.18 -10.63
C LEU A 90 -39.61 -7.25 -11.41
N ASP A 91 -40.80 -6.93 -11.92
CA ASP A 91 -41.57 -7.83 -12.80
C ASP A 91 -40.83 -8.07 -14.12
N THR A 92 -40.28 -7.01 -14.71
CA THR A 92 -39.46 -7.09 -15.92
C THR A 92 -38.21 -7.96 -15.71
N MET A 93 -37.56 -7.85 -14.55
CA MET A 93 -36.42 -8.70 -14.19
C MET A 93 -36.83 -10.16 -13.97
N ALA A 94 -37.97 -10.40 -13.32
CA ALA A 94 -38.49 -11.74 -13.12
C ALA A 94 -38.80 -12.44 -14.45
N ASN A 95 -39.40 -11.73 -15.41
CA ASN A 95 -39.65 -12.24 -16.75
C ASN A 95 -38.37 -12.57 -17.53
N LYS A 96 -37.22 -12.02 -17.12
CA LYS A 96 -35.89 -12.34 -17.67
C LYS A 96 -35.15 -13.45 -16.90
N GLY A 97 -35.80 -14.08 -15.93
CA GLY A 97 -35.21 -15.17 -15.15
C GLY A 97 -34.48 -14.74 -13.88
N TYR A 98 -34.66 -13.50 -13.40
CA TYR A 98 -34.13 -13.02 -12.13
C TYR A 98 -35.23 -12.99 -11.07
N PRO A 99 -35.34 -14.01 -10.19
CA PRO A 99 -36.50 -14.13 -9.31
C PRO A 99 -36.62 -12.96 -8.33
N LYS A 100 -37.83 -12.41 -8.23
CA LYS A 100 -38.22 -11.39 -7.25
C LYS A 100 -37.86 -11.76 -5.80
N ALA A 101 -37.89 -13.05 -5.46
CA ALA A 101 -37.53 -13.54 -4.13
C ALA A 101 -36.07 -13.23 -3.73
N ASN A 102 -35.17 -13.07 -4.70
CA ASN A 102 -33.75 -12.83 -4.47
C ASN A 102 -33.36 -11.35 -4.60
N GLN A 103 -34.34 -10.46 -4.73
CA GLN A 103 -34.11 -9.02 -4.90
C GLN A 103 -34.55 -8.27 -3.63
N GLY A 104 -33.84 -7.20 -3.31
CA GLY A 104 -34.19 -6.26 -2.26
C GLY A 104 -33.91 -4.84 -2.72
N VAL A 105 -34.83 -3.92 -2.46
CA VAL A 105 -34.73 -2.51 -2.82
C VAL A 105 -35.16 -1.67 -1.62
N TRP A 106 -34.28 -0.74 -1.23
CA TRP A 106 -34.58 0.35 -0.31
C TRP A 106 -34.07 1.65 -0.92
N MET A 107 -34.97 2.60 -1.15
CA MET A 107 -34.61 3.94 -1.64
C MET A 107 -35.23 4.98 -0.73
N GLN A 108 -34.41 5.90 -0.22
CA GLN A 108 -34.86 6.98 0.65
C GLN A 108 -34.11 8.28 0.34
N SER A 109 -34.71 9.41 0.69
CA SER A 109 -34.08 10.73 0.67
C SER A 109 -34.48 11.48 1.94
N GLY A 110 -33.50 11.78 2.80
CA GLY A 110 -33.79 12.21 4.17
C GLY A 110 -34.66 11.17 4.88
N ASP A 111 -35.75 11.64 5.48
CA ASP A 111 -36.74 10.79 6.16
C ASP A 111 -37.85 10.27 5.23
N THR A 112 -37.80 10.58 3.93
CA THR A 112 -38.80 10.16 2.94
C THR A 112 -38.40 8.83 2.32
N LEU A 113 -39.20 7.79 2.56
CA LEU A 113 -39.09 6.51 1.86
C LEU A 113 -39.66 6.66 0.45
N LEU A 114 -38.83 6.38 -0.56
CA LEU A 114 -39.20 6.48 -1.98
C LEU A 114 -39.67 5.12 -2.51
N ALA A 115 -38.95 4.05 -2.18
CA ALA A 115 -39.36 2.70 -2.55
C ALA A 115 -38.87 1.68 -1.53
N ASN A 116 -39.69 0.64 -1.34
CA ASN A 116 -39.35 -0.50 -0.51
C ASN A 116 -39.88 -1.78 -1.13
N TYR A 117 -38.97 -2.71 -1.39
CA TYR A 117 -39.28 -4.09 -1.73
C TYR A 117 -38.31 -5.00 -0.99
N GLN A 118 -38.81 -5.76 -0.01
CA GLN A 118 -37.96 -6.61 0.84
C GLN A 118 -36.75 -5.89 1.47
N GLY A 119 -36.83 -4.57 1.72
CA GLY A 119 -35.69 -3.79 2.19
C GLY A 119 -35.22 -4.14 3.61
N THR A 120 -36.02 -4.88 4.36
CA THR A 120 -35.67 -5.41 5.70
C THR A 120 -35.36 -6.91 5.68
N THR A 121 -35.38 -7.56 4.52
CA THR A 121 -35.05 -8.98 4.36
C THR A 121 -33.54 -9.15 4.29
N LEU A 122 -33.01 -10.14 5.01
CA LEU A 122 -31.59 -10.48 4.93
C LEU A 122 -31.26 -11.13 3.58
N LEU A 123 -30.42 -10.47 2.80
CA LEU A 123 -29.91 -10.95 1.51
C LEU A 123 -28.37 -10.91 1.51
N PRO A 124 -27.70 -11.75 0.70
CA PRO A 124 -26.25 -11.68 0.55
C PRO A 124 -25.79 -10.32 0.03
N ALA A 125 -25.01 -9.60 0.84
CA ALA A 125 -24.51 -8.26 0.49
C ALA A 125 -23.39 -8.29 -0.58
N ALA A 126 -22.75 -9.43 -0.79
CA ALA A 126 -21.57 -9.58 -1.67
C ALA A 126 -20.53 -8.48 -1.38
N SER A 127 -20.07 -7.74 -2.40
CA SER A 127 -19.10 -6.67 -2.20
C SER A 127 -19.64 -5.45 -1.42
N LEU A 128 -20.95 -5.32 -1.18
CA LEU A 128 -21.49 -4.27 -0.31
C LEU A 128 -21.05 -4.43 1.15
N THR A 129 -20.63 -5.62 1.58
CA THR A 129 -19.99 -5.83 2.89
C THR A 129 -18.80 -4.89 3.11
N LYS A 130 -18.12 -4.46 2.04
CA LYS A 130 -17.01 -3.50 2.11
C LYS A 130 -17.43 -2.15 2.68
N ILE A 131 -18.70 -1.75 2.59
CA ILE A 131 -19.19 -0.49 3.21
C ILE A 131 -19.07 -0.59 4.73
N ALA A 132 -19.60 -1.66 5.32
CA ALA A 132 -19.51 -1.90 6.76
C ALA A 132 -18.05 -2.06 7.22
N THR A 133 -17.23 -2.81 6.46
CA THR A 133 -15.80 -2.96 6.76
C THR A 133 -15.07 -1.62 6.71
N THR A 134 -15.34 -0.78 5.70
CA THR A 134 -14.71 0.54 5.57
C THR A 134 -15.09 1.44 6.75
N LEU A 135 -16.36 1.42 7.17
CA LEU A 135 -16.80 2.19 8.34
C LEU A 135 -16.06 1.74 9.61
N ALA A 136 -15.96 0.43 9.84
CA ALA A 136 -15.24 -0.11 11.00
C ALA A 136 -13.74 0.26 10.97
N VAL A 137 -13.10 0.18 9.81
CA VAL A 137 -11.68 0.56 9.63
C VAL A 137 -11.48 2.05 9.87
N LEU A 138 -12.35 2.91 9.31
CA LEU A 138 -12.25 4.37 9.51
C LEU A 138 -12.51 4.79 10.96
N ASP A 139 -13.44 4.13 11.65
CA ASP A 139 -13.72 4.39 13.07
C ASP A 139 -12.57 3.91 13.97
N THR A 140 -11.98 2.76 13.66
CA THR A 140 -10.89 2.16 14.45
C THR A 140 -9.55 2.89 14.25
N PHE A 141 -9.19 3.17 13.00
CA PHE A 141 -7.85 3.65 12.65
C PHE A 141 -7.81 5.13 12.26
N GLY A 142 -8.94 5.69 11.83
CA GLY A 142 -9.00 7.01 11.23
C GLY A 142 -8.52 7.03 9.76
N PRO A 143 -8.88 8.08 9.00
CA PRO A 143 -8.62 8.16 7.57
C PRO A 143 -7.15 8.39 7.20
N LYS A 144 -6.28 8.67 8.18
CA LYS A 144 -4.85 8.95 7.98
C LYS A 144 -3.93 7.82 8.46
N HIS A 145 -4.50 6.69 8.86
CA HIS A 145 -3.70 5.56 9.32
C HIS A 145 -2.81 5.02 8.21
N GLN A 146 -1.60 4.63 8.58
CA GLN A 146 -0.67 3.94 7.71
C GLN A 146 -0.20 2.70 8.46
N PHE A 147 -0.36 1.54 7.82
CA PHE A 147 0.27 0.33 8.31
C PHE A 147 1.79 0.46 8.13
N VAL A 148 2.55 0.03 9.13
CA VAL A 148 4.01 0.18 9.14
C VAL A 148 4.66 -1.18 9.23
N THR A 149 5.46 -1.50 8.22
CA THR A 149 6.36 -2.65 8.27
C THR A 149 7.76 -2.16 8.64
N GLN A 150 8.28 -2.59 9.79
CA GLN A 150 9.58 -2.13 10.29
C GLN A 150 10.67 -3.15 10.04
N ILE A 151 11.84 -2.66 9.63
CA ILE A 151 13.00 -3.48 9.31
C ILE A 151 14.13 -3.15 10.28
N GLY A 152 14.67 -4.19 10.91
CA GLY A 152 15.78 -4.13 11.84
C GLY A 152 16.74 -5.30 11.62
N TYR A 153 17.78 -5.36 12.45
CA TYR A 153 18.71 -6.48 12.47
C TYR A 153 19.22 -6.73 13.88
N THR A 154 19.72 -7.94 14.12
CA THR A 154 20.41 -8.32 15.37
C THR A 154 21.92 -8.38 15.14
N GLY A 155 22.71 -8.36 16.23
CA GLY A 155 24.17 -8.44 16.14
C GLY A 155 24.84 -7.16 15.67
N THR A 156 25.97 -7.29 14.95
CA THR A 156 26.79 -6.16 14.47
C THR A 156 26.68 -5.98 12.96
N LEU A 157 26.87 -4.74 12.49
CA LEU A 157 27.01 -4.42 11.07
C LEU A 157 28.45 -3.97 10.83
N GLU A 158 29.25 -4.80 10.16
CA GLU A 158 30.67 -4.57 9.92
C GLU A 158 30.98 -4.75 8.43
N ASN A 159 31.56 -3.72 7.79
CA ASN A 159 31.94 -3.73 6.38
C ASN A 159 30.80 -4.14 5.41
N GLY A 160 29.55 -3.82 5.77
CA GLY A 160 28.36 -4.17 5.00
C GLY A 160 27.81 -5.58 5.27
N VAL A 161 28.33 -6.29 6.26
CA VAL A 161 27.85 -7.62 6.67
C VAL A 161 27.12 -7.53 8.00
N ILE A 162 25.88 -7.98 8.05
CA ILE A 162 25.12 -8.17 9.28
C ILE A 162 25.51 -9.53 9.86
N ASN A 163 26.24 -9.51 10.98
CA ASN A 163 26.59 -10.68 11.78
C ASN A 163 25.43 -11.03 12.73
N GLY A 164 24.30 -11.42 12.15
CA GLY A 164 23.04 -11.67 12.86
C GLY A 164 21.88 -11.79 11.88
N ASP A 165 20.67 -11.62 12.39
CA ASP A 165 19.43 -11.85 11.66
C ASP A 165 18.89 -10.54 11.06
N LEU A 166 18.20 -10.64 9.93
CA LEU A 166 17.35 -9.57 9.40
C LEU A 166 15.95 -9.73 9.99
N VAL A 167 15.46 -8.71 10.69
CA VAL A 167 14.19 -8.76 11.42
C VAL A 167 13.14 -7.91 10.72
N ILE A 168 11.99 -8.52 10.43
CA ILE A 168 10.81 -7.89 9.85
C ILE A 168 9.73 -7.86 10.90
N ILE A 169 9.24 -6.68 11.26
CA ILE A 169 8.17 -6.50 12.23
C ILE A 169 6.94 -6.01 11.46
N GLY A 170 5.99 -6.91 11.23
CA GLY A 170 4.77 -6.63 10.48
C GLY A 170 3.64 -6.12 11.38
N ASP A 171 2.96 -5.07 10.92
CA ASP A 171 1.77 -4.49 11.57
C ASP A 171 0.53 -4.59 10.69
N ARG A 172 0.31 -5.76 10.07
CA ARG A 172 -0.87 -6.07 9.24
C ARG A 172 -1.03 -5.21 7.98
N ASP A 173 0.07 -4.80 7.38
CA ASP A 173 0.05 -4.14 6.08
C ASP A 173 -0.54 -5.08 5.02
N PRO A 174 -1.74 -4.80 4.47
CA PRO A 174 -2.39 -5.70 3.52
C PRO A 174 -1.82 -5.57 2.11
N PHE A 175 -0.86 -4.65 1.89
CA PHE A 175 -0.43 -4.25 0.57
C PHE A 175 1.10 -4.23 0.41
N PHE A 176 1.81 -5.03 1.21
CA PHE A 176 3.23 -5.31 0.96
C PHE A 176 3.36 -6.32 -0.19
N VAL A 177 3.93 -5.90 -1.31
CA VAL A 177 4.00 -6.70 -2.56
C VAL A 177 5.44 -6.91 -3.02
N TRP A 178 5.61 -7.52 -4.20
CA TRP A 178 6.93 -7.81 -4.76
C TRP A 178 7.76 -6.54 -4.92
N GLU A 179 7.15 -5.48 -5.41
CA GLU A 179 7.77 -4.18 -5.64
C GLU A 179 8.30 -3.59 -4.33
N ASP A 180 7.59 -3.76 -3.21
CA ASP A 180 8.06 -3.33 -1.89
C ASP A 180 9.24 -4.15 -1.40
N ALA A 181 9.24 -5.47 -1.64
CA ALA A 181 10.38 -6.32 -1.31
C ALA A 181 11.63 -5.96 -2.12
N ILE A 182 11.46 -5.68 -3.42
CA ILE A 182 12.55 -5.23 -4.30
C ILE A 182 13.06 -3.86 -3.85
N ALA A 183 12.16 -2.92 -3.59
CA ALA A 183 12.51 -1.59 -3.09
C ALA A 183 13.23 -1.66 -1.75
N LEU A 184 12.82 -2.57 -0.85
CA LEU A 184 13.51 -2.83 0.40
C LEU A 184 14.92 -3.38 0.16
N GLY A 185 15.08 -4.35 -0.74
CA GLY A 185 16.38 -4.90 -1.11
C GLY A 185 17.34 -3.80 -1.60
N ASN A 186 16.87 -2.95 -2.50
CA ASN A 186 17.64 -1.80 -3.00
C ASN A 186 17.98 -0.82 -1.87
N ALA A 187 17.03 -0.50 -0.99
CA ALA A 187 17.29 0.38 0.14
C ALA A 187 18.35 -0.19 1.10
N LEU A 188 18.39 -1.51 1.32
CA LEU A 188 19.44 -2.15 2.10
C LEU A 188 20.82 -2.01 1.43
N ILE A 189 20.88 -2.21 0.11
CA ILE A 189 22.11 -2.04 -0.69
C ILE A 189 22.61 -0.59 -0.64
N ASP A 190 21.70 0.38 -0.79
CA ASP A 190 22.02 1.81 -0.73
C ASP A 190 22.52 2.23 0.65
N MET A 191 22.10 1.54 1.71
CA MET A 191 22.65 1.70 3.07
C MET A 191 24.00 0.98 3.27
N GLY A 192 24.55 0.35 2.23
CA GLY A 192 25.82 -0.37 2.26
C GLY A 192 25.75 -1.80 2.80
N ILE A 193 24.55 -2.34 3.04
CA ILE A 193 24.36 -3.74 3.47
C ILE A 193 24.47 -4.65 2.24
N LYS A 194 25.41 -5.60 2.31
CA LYS A 194 25.76 -6.52 1.24
C LYS A 194 25.39 -7.97 1.56
N GLN A 195 25.40 -8.33 2.85
CA GLN A 195 25.17 -9.69 3.29
C GLN A 195 24.55 -9.74 4.68
N VAL A 196 23.70 -10.74 4.90
CA VAL A 196 23.18 -11.14 6.21
C VAL A 196 23.62 -12.58 6.45
N THR A 197 24.26 -12.86 7.59
CA THR A 197 24.78 -14.21 7.89
C THR A 197 23.80 -15.09 8.65
N GLY A 198 22.82 -14.48 9.33
CA GLY A 198 21.78 -15.16 10.09
C GLY A 198 20.49 -15.36 9.30
N ASP A 199 19.39 -15.50 10.04
CA ASP A 199 18.08 -15.82 9.51
C ASP A 199 17.29 -14.57 9.09
N LEU A 200 16.24 -14.78 8.29
CA LEU A 200 15.17 -13.82 8.11
C LEU A 200 14.08 -14.11 9.15
N VAL A 201 13.95 -13.22 10.13
CA VAL A 201 13.03 -13.38 11.26
C VAL A 201 11.82 -12.49 11.09
N ILE A 202 10.63 -13.09 11.05
CA ILE A 202 9.35 -12.37 10.99
C ILE A 202 8.71 -12.33 12.37
N VAL A 203 8.37 -11.13 12.82
CA VAL A 203 7.69 -10.86 14.08
C VAL A 203 6.36 -10.16 13.79
N GLY A 204 5.30 -10.54 14.50
CA GLY A 204 3.98 -9.96 14.33
C GLY A 204 3.25 -10.49 13.10
N SER A 205 2.37 -9.67 12.54
CA SER A 205 1.52 -10.04 11.41
C SER A 205 2.07 -9.42 10.12
N PHE A 206 2.79 -10.23 9.36
CA PHE A 206 3.35 -9.85 8.07
C PHE A 206 2.65 -10.60 6.93
N TYR A 207 2.08 -9.82 6.02
CA TYR A 207 1.45 -10.28 4.80
C TYR A 207 2.34 -9.90 3.64
N MET A 208 2.45 -10.76 2.63
CA MET A 208 3.10 -10.37 1.38
C MET A 208 2.39 -11.01 0.19
N ASN A 209 2.10 -10.21 -0.83
CA ASN A 209 1.47 -10.68 -2.07
C ASN A 209 0.24 -11.56 -1.80
N TYR A 210 -0.64 -11.09 -0.92
CA TYR A 210 -1.88 -11.74 -0.49
C TYR A 210 -1.70 -13.07 0.26
N GLU A 211 -0.48 -13.39 0.68
CA GLU A 211 -0.19 -14.55 1.52
C GLU A 211 -0.09 -14.15 2.99
N GLU A 212 -0.82 -14.89 3.83
CA GLU A 212 -0.93 -14.65 5.27
C GLU A 212 -0.08 -15.60 6.10
N ASN A 213 0.28 -16.76 5.55
CA ASN A 213 1.13 -17.71 6.23
C ASN A 213 2.55 -17.14 6.39
N PRO A 214 3.05 -16.94 7.62
CA PRO A 214 4.36 -16.29 7.83
C PRO A 214 5.53 -17.01 7.17
N LYS A 215 5.44 -18.34 7.03
CA LYS A 215 6.49 -19.13 6.37
C LYS A 215 6.50 -18.89 4.87
N THR A 216 5.32 -18.85 4.26
CA THR A 216 5.20 -18.59 2.82
C THR A 216 5.50 -17.13 2.52
N SER A 217 4.91 -16.17 3.24
CA SER A 217 5.18 -14.73 3.05
C SER A 217 6.65 -14.37 3.29
N GLY A 218 7.31 -15.00 4.27
CA GLY A 218 8.76 -14.85 4.47
C GLY A 218 9.61 -15.44 3.36
N ALA A 219 9.19 -16.57 2.77
CA ALA A 219 9.88 -17.13 1.60
C ALA A 219 9.76 -16.20 0.38
N LEU A 220 8.58 -15.60 0.17
CA LEU A 220 8.36 -14.60 -0.88
C LEU A 220 9.22 -13.35 -0.64
N LEU A 221 9.31 -12.88 0.62
CA LEU A 221 10.15 -11.74 0.95
C LEU A 221 11.63 -12.03 0.67
N ARG A 222 12.12 -13.19 1.11
CA ARG A 222 13.50 -13.61 0.83
C ARG A 222 13.77 -13.67 -0.67
N GLN A 223 12.81 -14.15 -1.46
CA GLN A 223 12.90 -14.14 -2.92
C GLN A 223 12.94 -12.71 -3.47
N GLY A 224 12.05 -11.82 -3.03
CA GLY A 224 12.02 -10.43 -3.47
C GLY A 224 13.32 -9.65 -3.14
N LEU A 225 13.94 -9.94 -2.00
CA LEU A 225 15.20 -9.32 -1.57
C LEU A 225 16.44 -9.80 -2.34
N ASN A 226 16.39 -10.98 -2.97
CA ASN A 226 17.55 -11.58 -3.61
C ASN A 226 17.26 -11.96 -5.06
N VAL A 227 17.80 -11.17 -5.99
CA VAL A 227 17.68 -11.35 -7.43
C VAL A 227 18.12 -12.75 -7.91
N GLN A 228 19.04 -13.40 -7.22
CA GLN A 228 19.50 -14.76 -7.56
C GLN A 228 18.42 -15.82 -7.32
N LEU A 229 17.38 -15.50 -6.54
CA LEU A 229 16.24 -16.38 -6.28
C LEU A 229 15.08 -16.14 -7.24
N TRP A 230 15.19 -15.19 -8.18
CA TRP A 230 14.11 -14.88 -9.10
C TRP A 230 14.02 -15.94 -10.20
N PRO A 231 12.80 -16.43 -10.53
CA PRO A 231 12.62 -17.38 -11.63
C PRO A 231 12.87 -16.68 -12.98
N ASP A 232 13.26 -17.44 -14.01
CA ASP A 232 13.58 -16.90 -15.35
C ASP A 232 12.48 -16.01 -15.94
N ARG A 233 11.21 -16.33 -15.64
CA ARG A 233 10.04 -15.54 -16.06
C ARG A 233 9.95 -14.15 -15.44
N ALA A 234 10.77 -13.82 -14.44
CA ALA A 234 10.80 -12.51 -13.81
C ALA A 234 11.56 -11.46 -14.64
N TYR A 235 12.26 -11.88 -15.69
CA TYR A 235 13.03 -11.03 -16.60
C TYR A 235 12.35 -10.78 -17.95
N LEU A 236 11.11 -11.27 -18.13
CA LEU A 236 10.27 -11.12 -19.32
C LEU A 236 9.17 -10.09 -19.09
#